data_AF-A0A2G5V950-F1
#
_entry.id   AF-A0A2G5V950-F1
#
_cell.length_a   1.000
_cell.length_b   1.000
_cell.length_c   1.000
_cell.angle_alpha   90.00
_cell.angle_beta   90.00
_cell.angle_gamma   90.00
#
_symmetry.space_group_name_H-M   'P 1'
#
loop_
_entity.id
_entity.type
_entity.pdbx_description
1 polymer ?
#
loop_
_entity_poly.entity_id
_entity_poly.type
_entity_poly.pdbx_seq_one_letter_code
_entity_poly.pdbx_strand_id
1 'polypeptide(L)'
;MGICWADFNCSRGETTVVCIGIFFFEAPRCNIQTEASALCKAHKGTLTGPANDDEYEYIQGRDKLNSDNKYEMSYHFLYLLFLSILKIVSGEDVSMIRISGKPGISNSSETLNVAWQDCMGICWADINCSVVYKKSDIQCQYFRFGTISTIQKAAKKDDEIALKIRIPPDECPISNPLVPGPTYYTQIINGQHYTTTVSSNPLSNNIYNLTYSIAVPV
;
A
#
# COMPACT_ATOMS: atom_id res chain seq x y z
N MET A 1 5.62 -3.43 5.01
CA MET A 1 6.51 -4.48 5.57
C MET A 1 6.99 -4.03 6.93
N GLY A 2 6.85 -4.86 7.96
CA GLY A 2 7.49 -4.59 9.24
C GLY A 2 8.36 -5.76 9.64
N ILE A 3 9.54 -5.41 10.16
CA ILE A 3 10.68 -6.30 10.40
C ILE A 3 10.67 -6.66 11.89
N CYS A 4 10.69 -7.96 12.22
CA CYS A 4 10.64 -8.48 13.59
C CYS A 4 11.67 -9.60 13.83
N TRP A 5 11.96 -10.02 15.07
CA TRP A 5 13.25 -10.59 15.48
C TRP A 5 13.33 -12.13 15.45
N ALA A 6 14.30 -12.70 14.72
CA ALA A 6 14.67 -14.13 14.74
C ALA A 6 16.16 -14.31 14.42
N ASP A 7 16.89 -14.90 15.36
CA ASP A 7 18.20 -15.60 15.34
C ASP A 7 19.14 -15.50 14.14
N PHE A 8 19.63 -14.28 13.82
CA PHE A 8 20.87 -14.08 13.05
C PHE A 8 21.64 -12.87 13.58
N ASN A 9 22.95 -13.01 13.85
CA ASN A 9 23.82 -11.93 14.32
C ASN A 9 24.21 -10.97 13.16
N CYS A 10 23.80 -9.71 13.24
CA CYS A 10 24.23 -8.63 12.35
C CYS A 10 24.86 -7.50 13.19
N SER A 11 25.89 -6.81 12.69
CA SER A 11 26.55 -5.71 13.43
C SER A 11 25.94 -4.35 13.08
N ARG A 12 25.44 -3.63 14.10
CA ARG A 12 25.13 -2.19 14.05
C ARG A 12 26.34 -1.36 14.50
N GLY A 13 27.08 -0.85 13.52
CA GLY A 13 28.33 -0.13 13.74
C GLY A 13 29.47 -1.07 14.16
N GLU A 14 30.55 -0.51 14.74
CA GLU A 14 31.74 -1.29 15.12
C GLU A 14 31.59 -2.11 16.42
N THR A 15 30.61 -1.79 17.28
CA THR A 15 30.58 -2.29 18.67
C THR A 15 29.29 -2.97 19.10
N THR A 16 28.21 -2.90 18.31
CA THR A 16 26.90 -3.45 18.69
C THR A 16 26.51 -4.58 17.75
N VAL A 17 26.36 -5.80 18.27
CA VAL A 17 25.76 -6.91 17.52
C VAL A 17 24.28 -6.96 17.87
N VAL A 18 23.41 -6.95 16.86
CA VAL A 18 21.96 -7.03 16.96
C VAL A 18 21.44 -8.21 16.15
N CYS A 19 20.35 -8.83 16.61
CA CYS A 19 19.72 -9.92 15.88
C CYS A 19 18.55 -9.40 15.03
N ILE A 20 18.56 -9.71 13.73
CA ILE A 20 17.50 -9.29 12.79
C ILE A 20 16.81 -10.51 12.18
N GLY A 21 15.50 -10.61 12.40
CA GLY A 21 14.63 -11.53 11.66
C GLY A 21 13.73 -10.79 10.70
N ILE A 22 12.97 -11.53 9.90
CA ILE A 22 11.92 -10.99 9.05
C ILE A 22 10.71 -11.89 9.23
N PHE A 23 9.58 -11.28 9.59
CA PHE A 23 8.32 -11.97 9.80
C PHE A 23 7.31 -11.42 8.82
N PHE A 24 6.63 -12.35 8.16
CA PHE A 24 5.61 -12.03 7.18
C PHE A 24 4.24 -12.26 7.81
N PHE A 25 3.26 -11.43 7.44
CA PHE A 25 1.87 -11.72 7.77
C PHE A 25 1.40 -12.94 6.97
N GLU A 26 0.64 -13.83 7.62
CA GLU A 26 0.08 -15.02 6.96
C GLU A 26 -0.99 -14.62 5.91
N ALA A 27 -1.97 -13.80 6.32
CA ALA A 27 -2.90 -13.06 5.47
C ALA A 27 -3.71 -12.06 6.32
N PRO A 28 -4.04 -10.84 5.82
CA PRO A 28 -3.53 -10.24 4.60
C PRO A 28 -2.03 -9.90 4.72
N ARG A 29 -1.27 -10.08 3.63
CA ARG A 29 0.19 -9.92 3.62
C ARG A 29 0.66 -8.49 3.90
N CYS A 30 -0.16 -7.50 3.58
CA CYS A 30 0.11 -6.11 3.89
C CYS A 30 -0.80 -5.64 5.03
N ASN A 31 -0.18 -4.95 5.99
CA ASN A 31 -0.86 -4.51 7.19
C ASN A 31 -0.27 -3.19 7.71
N ILE A 32 -0.91 -2.57 8.70
CA ILE A 32 -0.52 -1.29 9.27
C ILE A 32 0.70 -1.42 10.18
N GLN A 33 1.39 -0.30 10.41
CA GLN A 33 2.58 -0.23 11.27
C GLN A 33 2.30 -0.74 12.70
N THR A 34 1.12 -0.45 13.24
CA THR A 34 0.70 -0.89 14.59
C THR A 34 0.67 -2.41 14.68
N GLU A 35 0.08 -3.07 13.69
CA GLU A 35 -0.02 -4.53 13.63
C GLU A 35 1.34 -5.16 13.37
N ALA A 36 2.19 -4.52 12.57
CA ALA A 36 3.56 -4.96 12.40
C ALA A 36 4.39 -4.84 13.69
N SER A 37 4.21 -3.76 14.45
CA SER A 37 4.82 -3.60 15.77
C SER A 37 4.31 -4.65 16.76
N ALA A 38 3.02 -4.97 16.72
CA ALA A 38 2.41 -6.01 17.55
C ALA A 38 2.96 -7.40 17.21
N LEU A 39 3.07 -7.74 15.92
CA LEU A 39 3.70 -8.97 15.44
C LEU A 39 5.14 -9.07 15.96
N CYS A 40 5.88 -7.96 15.93
CA CYS A 40 7.25 -7.96 16.47
C CYS A 40 7.30 -8.24 17.96
N LYS A 41 6.42 -7.60 18.72
CA LYS A 41 6.35 -7.80 20.17
C LYS A 41 5.94 -9.23 20.52
N ALA A 42 5.05 -9.85 19.73
CA ALA A 42 4.68 -11.25 19.89
C ALA A 42 5.88 -12.19 19.74
N HIS A 43 6.84 -11.84 18.86
CA HIS A 43 8.11 -12.53 18.69
C HIS A 43 9.26 -11.97 19.55
N LYS A 44 8.94 -11.30 20.68
CA LYS A 44 9.92 -10.74 21.64
C LYS A 44 10.89 -9.72 21.02
N GLY A 45 10.47 -9.09 19.93
CA GLY A 45 11.21 -8.10 19.19
C GLY A 45 10.56 -6.72 19.19
N THR A 46 11.21 -5.77 18.55
CA THR A 46 10.71 -4.41 18.28
C THR A 46 10.80 -4.09 16.80
N LEU A 47 9.78 -3.44 16.23
CA LEU A 47 9.83 -3.04 14.83
C LEU A 47 11.02 -2.08 14.58
N THR A 48 11.92 -2.45 13.68
CA THR A 48 13.10 -1.65 13.30
C THR A 48 13.25 -1.58 11.78
N GLY A 49 13.95 -0.55 11.30
CA GLY A 49 14.46 -0.51 9.93
C GLY A 49 15.93 -0.94 9.85
N PRO A 50 16.46 -1.09 8.62
CA PRO A 50 17.89 -1.29 8.39
C PRO A 50 18.66 -0.06 8.89
N ALA A 51 19.83 -0.28 9.49
CA ALA A 51 20.72 0.77 9.96
C ALA A 51 21.88 1.10 8.99
N ASN A 52 22.15 0.22 8.03
CA ASN A 52 23.19 0.39 7.02
C ASN A 52 22.82 -0.38 5.74
N ASP A 53 23.63 -0.20 4.70
CA ASP A 53 23.41 -0.80 3.39
C ASP A 53 23.48 -2.33 3.45
N ASP A 54 24.37 -2.91 4.26
CA ASP A 54 24.47 -4.36 4.44
C ASP A 54 23.19 -4.97 5.03
N GLU A 55 22.60 -4.33 6.06
CA GLU A 55 21.32 -4.73 6.62
C GLU A 55 20.18 -4.59 5.59
N TYR A 56 20.22 -3.54 4.77
CA TYR A 56 19.24 -3.32 3.71
C TYR A 56 19.30 -4.40 2.63
N GLU A 57 20.50 -4.72 2.13
CA GLU A 57 20.71 -5.78 1.13
C GLU A 57 20.31 -7.16 1.66
N TYR A 58 20.65 -7.45 2.92
CA TYR A 58 20.23 -8.69 3.58
C TYR A 58 18.71 -8.83 3.66
N ILE A 59 17.99 -7.75 4.02
CA ILE A 59 16.53 -7.73 4.07
C ILE A 59 15.94 -8.00 2.69
N GLN A 60 16.44 -7.34 1.65
CA GLN A 60 15.97 -7.57 0.27
C GLN A 60 16.21 -9.01 -0.21
N GLY A 61 17.36 -9.60 0.12
CA GLY A 61 17.69 -10.98 -0.28
C GLY A 61 16.76 -12.02 0.33
N ARG A 62 16.31 -11.82 1.57
CA ARG A 62 15.37 -12.70 2.27
C ARG A 62 13.94 -12.61 1.73
N ASP A 63 13.50 -11.41 1.36
CA ASP A 63 12.19 -11.22 0.72
C ASP A 63 12.08 -12.05 -0.57
N LYS A 64 13.16 -12.09 -1.37
CA LYS A 64 13.24 -12.88 -2.60
C LYS A 64 13.18 -14.38 -2.34
N LEU A 65 13.93 -14.88 -1.35
CA LEU A 65 13.95 -16.31 -0.98
C LEU A 65 12.60 -16.81 -0.45
N ASN A 66 11.78 -15.94 0.15
CA ASN A 66 10.42 -16.31 0.59
C ASN A 66 9.41 -16.34 -0.59
N SER A 67 9.67 -15.59 -1.67
CA SER A 67 8.86 -15.67 -2.89
C SER A 67 9.10 -16.98 -3.63
N ASP A 68 10.36 -17.43 -3.70
CA ASP A 68 10.75 -18.64 -4.43
C ASP A 68 10.31 -19.96 -3.76
N ASN A 69 10.20 -20.01 -2.43
CA ASN A 69 9.92 -21.25 -1.66
C ASN A 69 8.43 -21.63 -1.52
N LYS A 70 7.49 -20.91 -2.16
CA LYS A 70 6.04 -21.10 -1.91
C LYS A 70 5.30 -21.95 -2.98
N TYR A 71 5.97 -22.41 -4.02
CA TYR A 71 5.31 -23.15 -5.12
C TYR A 71 5.23 -24.68 -4.94
N GLU A 72 5.69 -25.23 -3.83
CA GLU A 72 5.50 -26.65 -3.53
C GLU A 72 4.59 -26.85 -2.31
N MET A 73 3.51 -27.61 -2.55
CA MET A 73 2.63 -28.30 -1.60
C MET A 73 1.37 -27.59 -1.11
N SER A 74 0.24 -27.92 -1.78
CA SER A 74 -1.02 -28.44 -1.17
C SER A 74 -2.32 -27.93 -1.83
N TYR A 75 -2.41 -27.96 -3.17
CA TYR A 75 -3.60 -27.49 -3.92
C TYR A 75 -4.59 -28.59 -4.35
N HIS A 76 -4.50 -29.82 -3.83
CA HIS A 76 -5.33 -30.92 -4.32
C HIS A 76 -6.50 -31.38 -3.44
N PHE A 77 -6.67 -30.85 -2.21
CA PHE A 77 -7.67 -31.43 -1.27
C PHE A 77 -8.90 -30.57 -0.94
N LEU A 78 -8.98 -29.31 -1.38
CA LEU A 78 -10.11 -28.40 -1.07
C LEU A 78 -10.99 -28.00 -2.27
N TYR A 79 -10.66 -28.47 -3.48
CA TYR A 79 -11.30 -28.02 -4.72
C TYR A 79 -12.72 -28.58 -4.96
N LEU A 80 -13.11 -29.67 -4.29
CA LEU A 80 -14.35 -30.40 -4.61
C LEU A 80 -15.56 -30.08 -3.72
N LEU A 81 -15.40 -29.27 -2.65
CA LEU A 81 -16.50 -28.97 -1.71
C LEU A 81 -17.03 -27.52 -1.75
N PHE A 82 -16.40 -26.62 -2.52
CA PHE A 82 -16.76 -25.19 -2.58
C PHE A 82 -17.36 -24.71 -3.91
N LEU A 83 -17.73 -25.63 -4.81
CA LEU A 83 -18.24 -25.29 -6.15
C LEU A 83 -19.73 -24.91 -6.20
N SER A 84 -20.46 -24.92 -5.08
CA SER A 84 -21.91 -24.68 -5.06
C SER A 84 -22.38 -23.39 -4.39
N ILE A 85 -21.50 -22.55 -3.80
CA ILE A 85 -21.95 -21.35 -3.06
C ILE A 85 -21.07 -20.09 -3.23
N LEU A 86 -20.20 -20.02 -4.23
CA LEU A 86 -19.50 -18.77 -4.54
C LEU A 86 -20.27 -17.97 -5.60
N LYS A 87 -21.17 -17.10 -5.15
CA LYS A 87 -21.28 -15.81 -5.83
C LYS A 87 -19.96 -15.10 -5.57
N ILE A 88 -19.07 -15.15 -6.57
CA ILE A 88 -17.81 -14.40 -6.59
C ILE A 88 -18.20 -12.91 -6.58
N VAL A 89 -18.26 -12.31 -5.39
CA VAL A 89 -17.87 -10.91 -5.27
C VAL A 89 -16.36 -10.94 -5.34
N SER A 90 -15.84 -10.69 -6.54
CA SER A 90 -14.43 -10.40 -6.75
C SER A 90 -14.12 -9.13 -5.97
N GLY A 91 -13.68 -9.27 -4.71
CA GLY A 91 -12.98 -8.19 -4.04
C GLY A 91 -11.69 -7.97 -4.80
N GLU A 92 -11.69 -7.04 -5.75
CA GLU A 92 -10.47 -6.67 -6.45
C GLU A 92 -9.43 -6.18 -5.45
N ASP A 93 -8.16 -6.53 -5.70
CA ASP A 93 -7.00 -6.27 -4.84
C ASP A 93 -6.68 -4.76 -4.78
N VAL A 94 -7.45 -4.03 -4.00
CA VAL A 94 -7.36 -2.58 -3.87
C VAL A 94 -6.68 -2.21 -2.55
N SER A 95 -5.68 -1.34 -2.64
CA SER A 95 -4.92 -0.85 -1.49
C SER A 95 -4.86 0.67 -1.48
N MET A 96 -4.81 1.24 -0.27
CA MET A 96 -4.48 2.65 -0.08
C MET A 96 -2.96 2.78 0.04
N ILE A 97 -2.31 3.39 -0.95
CA ILE A 97 -0.88 3.69 -0.89
C ILE A 97 -0.66 5.08 -0.37
N ARG A 98 0.10 5.15 0.73
CA ARG A 98 0.56 6.38 1.35
C ARG A 98 1.88 6.83 0.72
N ILE A 99 1.93 8.09 0.30
CA ILE A 99 3.12 8.76 -0.23
C ILE A 99 3.32 10.12 0.45
N SER A 100 4.54 10.64 0.37
CA SER A 100 4.81 12.03 0.75
C SER A 100 4.34 12.97 -0.35
N GLY A 101 3.33 13.77 -0.05
CA GLY A 101 2.72 14.65 -1.03
C GLY A 101 1.55 15.45 -0.48
N LYS A 102 1.15 16.44 -1.28
CA LYS A 102 0.01 17.30 -1.00
C LYS A 102 -0.87 17.45 -2.24
N PRO A 103 -2.16 17.77 -2.07
CA PRO A 103 -3.04 18.07 -3.19
C PRO A 103 -2.47 19.21 -4.05
N GLY A 104 -2.50 19.04 -5.36
CA GLY A 104 -2.19 20.10 -6.31
C GLY A 104 -3.48 20.77 -6.80
N ILE A 105 -3.78 20.56 -8.07
CA ILE A 105 -4.99 21.07 -8.73
C ILE A 105 -6.16 20.17 -8.35
N SER A 106 -7.20 20.76 -7.76
CA SER A 106 -8.45 20.08 -7.42
C SER A 106 -9.63 21.00 -7.62
N ASN A 107 -10.78 20.43 -7.98
CA ASN A 107 -12.05 21.12 -8.17
C ASN A 107 -12.86 21.20 -6.86
N SER A 108 -12.82 20.14 -6.06
CA SER A 108 -13.52 20.06 -4.78
C SER A 108 -12.86 19.04 -3.85
N SER A 109 -13.15 19.17 -2.54
CA SER A 109 -12.75 18.20 -1.51
C SER A 109 -13.71 18.29 -0.34
N GLU A 110 -13.86 17.21 0.41
CA GLU A 110 -14.58 17.18 1.68
C GLU A 110 -13.58 17.14 2.82
N THR A 111 -13.90 17.75 3.97
CA THR A 111 -13.06 17.61 5.17
C THR A 111 -13.74 16.68 6.15
N LEU A 112 -13.04 15.61 6.55
CA LEU A 112 -13.51 14.65 7.54
C LEU A 112 -12.74 14.86 8.84
N ASN A 113 -13.46 14.94 9.96
CA ASN A 113 -12.90 15.09 11.31
C ASN A 113 -12.78 13.72 11.98
N VAL A 114 -11.91 12.87 11.44
CA VAL A 114 -11.66 11.49 11.88
C VAL A 114 -10.16 11.24 11.95
N ALA A 115 -9.73 10.20 12.67
CA ALA A 115 -8.32 9.85 12.72
C ALA A 115 -7.77 9.53 11.33
N TRP A 116 -6.49 9.80 11.09
CA TRP A 116 -5.87 9.56 9.77
C TRP A 116 -6.06 8.13 9.25
N GLN A 117 -5.96 7.13 10.13
CA GLN A 117 -6.20 5.73 9.76
C GLN A 117 -7.66 5.48 9.37
N ASP A 118 -8.61 6.03 10.13
CA ASP A 118 -10.04 5.91 9.83
C ASP A 118 -10.38 6.59 8.51
N CYS A 119 -9.74 7.72 8.20
CA CYS A 119 -9.91 8.40 6.92
C CYS A 119 -9.50 7.52 5.74
N MET A 120 -8.34 6.84 5.85
CA MET A 120 -7.90 5.88 4.82
C MET A 120 -8.85 4.68 4.75
N GLY A 121 -9.35 4.17 5.88
CA GLY A 121 -10.32 3.08 5.92
C GLY A 121 -11.66 3.44 5.27
N ILE A 122 -12.18 4.64 5.56
CA ILE A 122 -13.39 5.19 4.93
C ILE A 122 -13.18 5.31 3.42
N CYS A 123 -12.07 5.90 3.00
CA CYS A 123 -11.75 6.02 1.58
C CYS A 123 -11.61 4.65 0.91
N TRP A 124 -10.96 3.69 1.57
CA TRP A 124 -10.81 2.34 1.05
C TRP A 124 -12.17 1.68 0.80
N ALA A 125 -13.09 1.78 1.76
CA ALA A 125 -14.44 1.22 1.67
C ALA A 125 -15.37 1.96 0.68
N ASP A 126 -15.19 3.27 0.50
CA ASP A 126 -16.02 4.06 -0.40
C ASP A 126 -15.55 3.96 -1.85
N ILE A 127 -16.39 3.39 -2.71
CA ILE A 127 -16.13 3.24 -4.15
C ILE A 127 -15.94 4.57 -4.89
N ASN A 128 -16.46 5.67 -4.35
CA ASN A 128 -16.28 6.99 -4.96
C ASN A 128 -14.99 7.68 -4.52
N CYS A 129 -14.28 7.17 -3.51
CA CYS A 129 -13.05 7.78 -3.05
C CYS A 129 -11.85 7.41 -3.93
N SER A 130 -11.04 8.41 -4.26
CA SER A 130 -9.79 8.20 -5.01
C SER A 130 -8.54 8.57 -4.20
N VAL A 131 -8.61 9.65 -3.42
CA VAL A 131 -7.45 10.21 -2.71
C VAL A 131 -7.89 10.79 -1.36
N VAL A 132 -7.04 10.69 -0.34
CA VAL A 132 -7.16 11.41 0.93
C VAL A 132 -5.85 12.08 1.31
N TYR A 133 -5.91 13.29 1.89
CA TYR A 133 -4.75 14.05 2.37
C TYR A 133 -4.85 14.33 3.86
N LYS A 134 -3.75 14.13 4.59
CA LYS A 134 -3.69 14.36 6.03
C LYS A 134 -3.51 15.85 6.32
N LYS A 135 -4.52 16.48 6.93
CA LYS A 135 -4.41 17.86 7.46
C LYS A 135 -3.85 17.87 8.88
N SER A 136 -4.25 16.89 9.69
CA SER A 136 -3.73 16.61 11.03
C SER A 136 -3.99 15.14 11.38
N ASP A 137 -3.61 14.69 12.58
CA ASP A 137 -3.88 13.31 13.00
C ASP A 137 -5.38 12.99 13.17
N ILE A 138 -6.24 14.01 13.29
CA ILE A 138 -7.69 13.90 13.50
C ILE A 138 -8.53 14.60 12.41
N GLN A 139 -7.89 15.01 11.32
CA GLN A 139 -8.58 15.67 10.22
C GLN A 139 -7.91 15.35 8.89
N CYS A 140 -8.69 14.99 7.89
CA CYS A 140 -8.21 14.75 6.54
C CYS A 140 -9.09 15.45 5.48
N GLN A 141 -8.52 15.67 4.30
CA GLN A 141 -9.28 15.95 3.09
C GLN A 141 -9.56 14.67 2.35
N TYR A 142 -10.78 14.56 1.83
CA TYR A 142 -11.31 13.45 1.07
C TYR A 142 -11.65 13.92 -0.34
N PHE A 143 -11.19 13.17 -1.36
CA PHE A 143 -11.36 13.50 -2.77
C PHE A 143 -12.08 12.37 -3.50
N ARG A 144 -13.26 12.70 -4.04
CA ARG A 144 -14.01 11.80 -4.91
C ARG A 144 -13.31 11.62 -6.25
N PHE A 145 -13.63 10.54 -6.94
CA PHE A 145 -13.26 10.30 -8.33
C PHE A 145 -13.52 11.55 -9.18
N GLY A 146 -12.53 11.97 -9.99
CA GLY A 146 -12.65 13.15 -10.86
C GLY A 146 -12.42 14.51 -10.19
N THR A 147 -12.23 14.59 -8.86
CA THR A 147 -12.16 15.88 -8.16
C THR A 147 -10.74 16.44 -7.98
N ILE A 148 -9.70 15.62 -8.13
CA ILE A 148 -8.29 16.03 -7.99
C ILE A 148 -7.50 15.60 -9.23
N SER A 149 -6.79 16.53 -9.86
CA SER A 149 -6.08 16.27 -11.12
C SER A 149 -4.58 16.12 -10.93
N THR A 150 -4.01 16.65 -9.85
CA THR A 150 -2.58 16.52 -9.58
C THR A 150 -2.26 16.35 -8.10
N ILE A 151 -1.18 15.62 -7.83
CA ILE A 151 -0.54 15.52 -6.51
C ILE A 151 0.86 16.10 -6.62
N GLN A 152 1.19 17.05 -5.74
CA GLN A 152 2.54 17.59 -5.63
C GLN A 152 3.35 16.68 -4.70
N LYS A 153 4.49 16.19 -5.16
CA LYS A 153 5.45 15.46 -4.32
C LYS A 153 5.99 16.43 -3.26
N ALA A 154 5.93 16.04 -2.00
CA ALA A 154 6.35 16.91 -0.92
C ALA A 154 7.86 16.79 -0.67
N ALA A 155 8.50 17.93 -0.37
CA ALA A 155 9.87 17.97 0.14
C ALA A 155 9.93 17.76 1.67
N LYS A 156 8.79 17.90 2.37
CA LYS A 156 8.66 17.77 3.83
C LYS A 156 8.06 16.42 4.21
N LYS A 157 8.48 15.90 5.36
CA LYS A 157 8.08 14.58 5.89
C LYS A 157 6.62 14.53 6.35
N ASP A 158 6.04 15.67 6.71
CA ASP A 158 4.71 15.75 7.35
C ASP A 158 3.54 15.84 6.36
N ASP A 159 3.81 16.09 5.09
CA ASP A 159 2.79 16.09 4.03
C ASP A 159 2.52 14.64 3.60
N GLU A 160 1.44 14.06 4.15
CA GLU A 160 1.02 12.68 3.87
C GLU A 160 -0.26 12.66 3.01
N ILE A 161 -0.22 11.96 1.89
CA ILE A 161 -1.38 11.73 1.02
C ILE A 161 -1.48 10.25 0.70
N ALA A 162 -2.70 9.72 0.67
CA ALA A 162 -2.96 8.32 0.31
C ALA A 162 -3.91 8.23 -0.87
N LEU A 163 -3.64 7.30 -1.77
CA LEU A 163 -4.39 7.11 -3.01
C LEU A 163 -4.76 5.65 -3.19
N LYS A 164 -5.95 5.43 -3.76
CA LYS A 164 -6.48 4.11 -4.02
C LYS A 164 -5.89 3.57 -5.32
N ILE A 165 -5.13 2.48 -5.24
CA ILE A 165 -4.56 1.78 -6.40
C ILE A 165 -4.76 0.28 -6.30
N ARG A 166 -4.64 -0.41 -7.44
CA ARG A 166 -4.53 -1.86 -7.48
C ARG A 166 -3.09 -2.29 -7.21
N ILE A 167 -2.89 -3.20 -6.26
CA ILE A 167 -1.59 -3.83 -6.00
C ILE A 167 -1.80 -5.34 -6.05
N PRO A 168 -0.93 -6.10 -6.74
CA PRO A 168 -1.00 -7.55 -6.71
C PRO A 168 -0.99 -8.08 -5.27
N PRO A 169 -1.87 -9.02 -4.90
CA PRO A 169 -2.12 -9.41 -3.51
C PRO A 169 -0.95 -10.11 -2.81
N ASP A 170 0.01 -10.62 -3.59
CA ASP A 170 1.05 -11.52 -3.07
C ASP A 170 2.34 -10.83 -2.66
N GLU A 171 2.57 -9.57 -3.05
CA GLU A 171 3.82 -8.85 -2.80
C GLU A 171 3.56 -7.39 -2.40
N CYS A 172 3.94 -7.02 -1.17
CA CYS A 172 3.96 -5.60 -0.81
C CYS A 172 5.05 -4.91 -1.67
N PRO A 173 4.78 -3.72 -2.24
CA PRO A 173 5.74 -3.07 -3.12
C PRO A 173 7.07 -2.79 -2.39
N ILE A 174 8.19 -3.29 -2.93
CA ILE A 174 9.55 -3.02 -2.43
C ILE A 174 10.05 -1.62 -2.78
N SER A 175 9.35 -0.93 -3.69
CA SER A 175 9.63 0.43 -4.13
C SER A 175 8.31 1.19 -4.31
N ASN A 176 8.39 2.50 -4.57
CA ASN A 176 7.20 3.31 -4.79
C ASN A 176 6.41 2.78 -6.02
N PRO A 177 5.19 2.24 -5.84
CA PRO A 177 4.44 1.59 -6.92
C PRO A 177 3.95 2.57 -8.00
N LEU A 178 4.19 3.88 -7.83
CA LEU A 178 3.89 4.93 -8.80
C LEU A 178 5.05 5.26 -9.74
N VAL A 179 6.21 4.61 -9.57
CA VAL A 179 7.41 4.83 -10.38
C VAL A 179 7.84 3.50 -11.02
N PRO A 180 8.02 3.43 -12.36
CA PRO A 180 7.98 4.55 -13.33
C PRO A 180 6.56 5.05 -13.65
N GLY A 181 5.52 4.30 -13.25
CA GLY A 181 4.14 4.52 -13.68
C GLY A 181 3.96 4.22 -15.19
N PRO A 182 2.76 4.40 -15.75
CA PRO A 182 1.51 4.75 -15.08
C PRO A 182 0.91 3.59 -14.28
N THR A 183 0.24 3.92 -13.17
CA THR A 183 -0.51 2.97 -12.34
C THR A 183 -2.00 3.16 -12.61
N TYR A 184 -2.72 2.05 -12.82
CA TYR A 184 -4.15 2.07 -13.14
C TYR A 184 -4.97 1.46 -12.01
N TYR A 185 -6.10 2.10 -11.70
CA TYR A 185 -7.14 1.54 -10.87
C TYR A 185 -8.47 1.63 -11.61
N THR A 186 -8.97 0.47 -12.04
CA THR A 186 -10.28 0.35 -12.68
C THR A 186 -11.25 -0.24 -11.68
N GLN A 187 -12.43 0.36 -11.55
CA GLN A 187 -13.54 -0.16 -10.76
C GLN A 187 -14.79 -0.27 -11.62
N ILE A 188 -15.61 -1.28 -11.35
CA ILE A 188 -16.86 -1.51 -12.09
C ILE A 188 -18.03 -1.08 -11.22
N ILE A 189 -18.77 -0.04 -11.65
CA ILE A 189 -19.97 0.46 -10.97
C ILE A 189 -21.13 0.41 -11.96
N ASN A 190 -22.19 -0.33 -11.64
CA ASN A 190 -23.37 -0.48 -12.50
C ASN A 190 -23.04 -0.88 -13.95
N GLY A 191 -22.03 -1.73 -14.13
CA GLY A 191 -21.56 -2.18 -15.45
C GLY A 191 -20.70 -1.16 -16.21
N GLN A 192 -20.39 0.01 -15.63
CA GLN A 192 -19.44 0.98 -16.20
C GLN A 192 -18.07 0.85 -15.53
N HIS A 193 -17.02 0.92 -16.34
CA HIS A 193 -15.62 0.88 -15.90
C HIS A 193 -15.12 2.30 -15.65
N TYR A 194 -14.79 2.61 -14.40
CA TYR A 194 -14.22 3.88 -13.98
C TYR A 194 -12.73 3.67 -13.73
N THR A 195 -11.89 4.28 -14.55
CA THR A 195 -10.43 4.12 -14.47
C THR A 195 -9.79 5.39 -13.94
N THR A 196 -9.02 5.28 -12.87
CA THR A 196 -8.07 6.29 -12.39
C THR A 196 -6.68 5.91 -12.88
N THR A 197 -5.98 6.84 -13.53
CA THR A 197 -4.59 6.66 -13.95
C THR A 197 -3.71 7.65 -13.20
N VAL A 198 -2.65 7.15 -12.57
CA VAL A 198 -1.63 7.97 -11.91
C VAL A 198 -0.33 7.87 -12.69
N SER A 199 0.21 8.99 -13.15
CA SER A 199 1.46 9.04 -13.91
C SER A 199 2.36 10.17 -13.45
N SER A 200 3.67 10.02 -13.62
CA SER A 200 4.61 11.13 -13.41
C SER A 200 4.39 12.22 -14.47
N ASN A 201 4.41 13.49 -14.07
CA ASN A 201 4.25 14.59 -15.02
C ASN A 201 5.52 14.74 -15.88
N PRO A 202 5.41 14.70 -17.23
CA PRO A 202 6.58 14.75 -18.11
C PRO A 202 7.31 16.10 -18.07
N LEU A 203 6.63 17.17 -17.63
CA LEU A 203 7.20 18.52 -17.52
C LEU A 203 7.77 18.82 -16.13
N SER A 204 7.45 17.99 -15.12
CA SER A 204 7.90 18.21 -13.75
C SER A 204 8.01 16.91 -12.97
N ASN A 205 9.23 16.56 -12.57
CA ASN A 205 9.51 15.37 -11.77
C ASN A 205 8.85 15.40 -10.38
N ASN A 206 8.32 16.55 -9.95
CA ASN A 206 7.74 16.79 -8.64
C ASN A 206 6.21 16.68 -8.62
N ILE A 207 5.57 16.26 -9.72
CA ILE A 207 4.11 16.19 -9.84
C ILE A 207 3.69 14.81 -10.34
N TYR A 208 2.65 14.26 -9.73
CA TYR A 208 1.87 13.17 -10.31
C TYR A 208 0.58 13.72 -10.91
N ASN A 209 0.27 13.30 -12.13
CA ASN A 209 -0.99 13.61 -12.80
C ASN A 209 -1.99 12.47 -12.56
N LEU A 210 -3.22 12.84 -12.26
CA LEU A 210 -4.35 11.94 -12.09
C LEU A 210 -5.32 12.19 -13.24
N THR A 211 -5.62 11.16 -14.01
CA THR A 211 -6.63 11.21 -15.07
C THR A 211 -7.71 10.17 -14.83
N TYR A 212 -8.91 10.48 -15.31
CA TYR A 212 -10.11 9.70 -15.05
C TYR A 212 -10.83 9.41 -16.36
N SER A 213 -11.26 8.17 -16.56
CA SER A 213 -12.06 7.78 -17.72
C SER A 213 -13.20 6.86 -17.30
N ILE A 214 -14.28 6.89 -18.08
CA ILE A 214 -15.46 6.02 -17.91
C ILE A 214 -15.68 5.30 -19.23
N ALA A 215 -15.78 3.97 -19.20
CA ALA A 215 -16.08 3.15 -20.37
C ALA A 215 -17.26 2.21 -20.08
N VAL A 216 -18.14 2.01 -21.06
CA VAL A 216 -19.16 0.96 -21.02
C VAL A 216 -18.60 -0.25 -21.77
N PRO A 217 -18.61 -1.47 -21.21
CA PRO A 217 -18.26 -2.67 -21.95
C PRO A 217 -19.21 -2.80 -23.15
N VAL A 218 -18.64 -2.93 -24.35
CA VAL A 218 -19.36 -3.18 -25.60
C VAL A 218 -19.71 -4.66 -25.72
#